data_AF-A0A0S8GWR7-F1
#
_entry.id   AF-A0A0S8GWR7-F1
#
_cell.length_a   1.000
_cell.length_b   1.000
_cell.length_c   1.000
_cell.angle_alpha   90.00
_cell.angle_beta   90.00
_cell.angle_gamma   90.00
#
_symmetry.space_group_name_H-M   'P 1'
#
loop_
_entity.id
_entity.type
_entity.pdbx_description
1 polymer ?
#
loop_
_entity_poly.entity_id
_entity_poly.type
_entity_poly.pdbx_seq_one_letter_code
_entity_poly.pdbx_strand_id
1 'polypeptide(L)'
;MCAGYSSPTVRNNIISNSLDGEGITCEYASYPTISYNDIWSNADGNFYNCPVGVGDTTWGINFNGTPCDSFYNIIRDPLFADTITFELLCNSPCIDAGDPNIYVPPDSGGCGIDMGTHEYPYILGDANGNSSTDIADVVFAVNYLFINGPPSCPYHAADTNCDGLVDIADVVCLINYLFLGGPLPCGF
;
A
#
# COMPACT_ATOMS: atom_id res chain seq x y z
N MET A 1 -7.17 -16.00 15.63
CA MET A 1 -8.31 -16.12 16.56
C MET A 1 -8.14 -15.18 17.75
N CYS A 2 -9.13 -14.31 17.99
CA CYS A 2 -9.28 -13.52 19.21
C CYS A 2 -10.42 -14.13 20.06
N ALA A 3 -10.15 -14.50 21.31
CA ALA A 3 -11.10 -15.20 22.18
C ALA A 3 -10.88 -14.87 23.65
N GLY A 4 -11.94 -14.99 24.46
CA GLY A 4 -11.87 -14.91 25.93
C GLY A 4 -11.55 -13.52 26.46
N TYR A 5 -12.29 -12.49 26.01
CA TYR A 5 -12.04 -11.08 26.36
C TYR A 5 -10.68 -10.54 25.92
N SER A 6 -10.07 -11.12 24.89
CA SER A 6 -8.87 -10.55 24.28
C SER A 6 -9.22 -9.42 23.30
N SER A 7 -8.49 -8.32 23.37
CA SER A 7 -8.64 -7.17 22.46
C SER A 7 -7.27 -6.75 21.90
N PRO A 8 -6.61 -7.62 21.10
CA PRO A 8 -5.35 -7.26 20.46
C PRO A 8 -5.55 -6.17 19.39
N THR A 9 -4.45 -5.51 19.04
CA THR A 9 -4.37 -4.66 17.86
C THR A 9 -3.69 -5.46 16.75
N VAL A 10 -4.35 -5.60 15.60
CA VAL A 10 -3.83 -6.23 14.38
C VAL A 10 -3.78 -5.15 13.31
N ARG A 11 -2.57 -4.81 12.87
CA ARG A 11 -2.32 -3.70 11.94
C ARG A 11 -1.07 -3.89 11.11
N ASN A 12 -1.11 -3.49 9.84
CA ASN A 12 -0.05 -3.62 8.82
C ASN A 12 0.36 -5.08 8.55
N ASN A 13 -0.59 -6.02 8.65
CA ASN A 13 -0.32 -7.42 8.39
C ASN A 13 -0.95 -7.87 7.07
N ILE A 14 -0.37 -8.91 6.49
CA ILE A 14 -1.01 -9.70 5.45
C ILE A 14 -1.37 -11.06 6.07
N ILE A 15 -2.64 -11.44 6.00
CA ILE A 15 -3.12 -12.77 6.42
C ILE A 15 -3.83 -13.39 5.23
N SER A 16 -3.12 -14.25 4.51
CA SER A 16 -3.63 -14.80 3.26
C SER A 16 -3.35 -16.28 3.07
N ASN A 17 -4.15 -16.90 2.21
CA ASN A 17 -3.96 -18.26 1.71
C ASN A 17 -3.88 -19.31 2.83
N SER A 18 -4.56 -19.11 3.96
CA SER A 18 -4.69 -20.17 4.96
C SER A 18 -5.43 -21.37 4.36
N LEU A 19 -4.85 -22.57 4.54
CA LEU A 19 -5.41 -23.83 4.03
C LEU A 19 -6.60 -24.34 4.85
N ASP A 20 -6.82 -23.79 6.04
CA ASP A 20 -7.88 -24.14 6.98
C ASP A 20 -8.22 -22.91 7.84
N GLY A 21 -9.49 -22.75 8.21
CA GLY A 21 -9.98 -21.68 9.06
C GLY A 21 -10.10 -20.31 8.38
N GLU A 22 -10.62 -19.36 9.14
CA GLU A 22 -10.73 -17.96 8.70
C GLU A 22 -9.44 -17.17 8.97
N GLY A 23 -9.25 -16.07 8.23
CA GLY A 23 -8.12 -15.16 8.45
C GLY A 23 -8.14 -14.55 9.86
N ILE A 24 -9.21 -13.83 10.19
CA ILE A 24 -9.43 -13.27 11.53
C ILE A 24 -10.80 -13.66 12.07
N THR A 25 -10.78 -14.40 13.18
CA THR A 25 -11.96 -14.82 13.95
C THR A 25 -12.02 -14.04 15.26
N CYS A 26 -13.17 -13.45 15.60
CA CYS A 26 -13.42 -12.79 16.89
C CYS A 26 -14.57 -13.47 17.65
N GLU A 27 -14.27 -14.08 18.79
CA GLU A 27 -15.24 -14.84 19.59
C GLU A 27 -15.26 -14.42 21.06
N TYR A 28 -16.28 -14.89 21.80
CA TYR A 28 -16.38 -14.78 23.27
C TYR A 28 -16.15 -13.37 23.82
N ALA A 29 -16.86 -12.38 23.27
CA ALA A 29 -16.78 -10.97 23.65
C ALA A 29 -15.36 -10.37 23.51
N SER A 30 -14.62 -10.77 22.48
CA SER A 30 -13.40 -10.10 22.03
C SER A 30 -13.74 -8.87 21.19
N TYR A 31 -12.95 -7.80 21.35
CA TYR A 31 -13.11 -6.55 20.60
C TYR A 31 -11.74 -6.04 20.14
N PRO A 32 -11.09 -6.76 19.20
CA PRO A 32 -9.79 -6.32 18.67
C PRO A 32 -9.92 -5.05 17.83
N THR A 33 -8.82 -4.31 17.72
CA THR A 33 -8.66 -3.26 16.73
C THR A 33 -8.02 -3.87 15.49
N ILE A 34 -8.72 -3.85 14.35
CA ILE A 34 -8.25 -4.44 13.09
C ILE A 34 -8.25 -3.33 12.04
N SER A 35 -7.08 -2.87 11.62
CA SER A 35 -6.94 -1.74 10.69
C SER A 35 -5.71 -1.89 9.80
N TYR A 36 -5.74 -1.40 8.56
CA TYR A 36 -4.61 -1.45 7.64
C TYR A 36 -4.01 -2.87 7.49
N ASN A 37 -4.85 -3.88 7.30
CA ASN A 37 -4.40 -5.24 6.99
C ASN A 37 -4.95 -5.69 5.64
N ASP A 38 -4.23 -6.58 4.96
CA ASP A 38 -4.77 -7.33 3.82
C ASP A 38 -5.12 -8.75 4.24
N ILE A 39 -6.41 -9.09 4.16
CA ILE A 39 -6.92 -10.40 4.57
C ILE A 39 -7.56 -11.09 3.36
N TRP A 40 -6.86 -12.06 2.78
CA TRP A 40 -7.16 -12.55 1.43
C TRP A 40 -7.15 -14.08 1.27
N SER A 41 -8.16 -14.60 0.58
CA SER A 41 -8.21 -16.00 0.13
C SER A 41 -7.96 -17.05 1.23
N ASN A 42 -8.50 -16.83 2.44
CA ASN A 42 -8.46 -17.82 3.52
C ASN A 42 -9.63 -18.81 3.37
N ALA A 43 -9.37 -20.11 3.62
CA ALA A 43 -10.26 -21.22 3.26
C ALA A 43 -11.72 -21.06 3.72
N ASP A 44 -11.95 -20.68 4.98
CA ASP A 44 -13.29 -20.55 5.55
C ASP A 44 -13.81 -19.11 5.59
N GLY A 45 -13.07 -18.18 4.98
CA GLY A 45 -13.40 -16.75 4.90
C GLY A 45 -12.32 -15.85 5.50
N ASN A 46 -12.36 -14.56 5.16
CA ASN A 46 -11.34 -13.62 5.63
C ASN A 46 -11.62 -13.11 7.05
N PHE A 47 -12.89 -12.88 7.36
CA PHE A 47 -13.32 -12.36 8.66
C PHE A 47 -14.51 -13.15 9.19
N TYR A 48 -14.50 -13.43 10.49
CA TYR A 48 -15.62 -14.07 11.19
C TYR A 48 -15.90 -13.37 12.52
N ASN A 49 -17.16 -12.99 12.74
CA ASN A 49 -17.65 -12.29 13.94
C ASN A 49 -16.83 -11.04 14.36
N CYS A 50 -16.13 -10.42 13.41
CA CYS A 50 -15.35 -9.20 13.65
C CYS A 50 -16.26 -7.99 13.93
N PRO A 51 -15.72 -6.91 14.55
CA PRO A 51 -16.45 -5.67 14.77
C PRO A 51 -17.13 -5.13 13.49
N VAL A 52 -18.27 -4.45 13.66
CA VAL A 52 -19.01 -3.86 12.53
C VAL A 52 -18.10 -2.94 11.70
N GLY A 53 -18.20 -3.08 10.38
CA GLY A 53 -17.39 -2.34 9.42
C GLY A 53 -16.16 -3.12 8.96
N VAL A 54 -15.60 -4.02 9.77
CA VAL A 54 -14.43 -4.81 9.37
C VAL A 54 -14.79 -5.76 8.22
N GLY A 55 -14.01 -5.68 7.13
CA GLY A 55 -14.20 -6.47 5.91
C GLY A 55 -15.24 -5.91 4.92
N ASP A 56 -15.96 -4.85 5.27
CA ASP A 56 -16.90 -4.18 4.36
C ASP A 56 -16.16 -3.24 3.39
N THR A 57 -15.60 -3.81 2.33
CA THR A 57 -14.86 -3.06 1.29
C THR A 57 -15.72 -2.18 0.38
N THR A 58 -17.01 -1.97 0.72
CA THR A 58 -17.88 -1.02 0.04
C THR A 58 -17.84 0.38 0.63
N TRP A 59 -17.13 0.56 1.76
CA TRP A 59 -17.02 1.84 2.46
C TRP A 59 -16.33 2.93 1.63
N GLY A 60 -15.19 2.61 1.02
CA GLY A 60 -14.38 3.59 0.31
C GLY A 60 -13.15 2.99 -0.34
N ILE A 61 -12.15 3.84 -0.60
CA ILE A 61 -10.84 3.48 -1.14
C ILE A 61 -9.74 3.97 -0.18
N ASN A 62 -8.62 3.25 -0.12
CA ASN A 62 -7.44 3.68 0.60
C ASN A 62 -6.61 4.69 -0.24
N PHE A 63 -5.43 5.05 0.26
CA PHE A 63 -4.48 5.95 -0.39
C PHE A 63 -4.19 5.55 -1.85
N ASN A 64 -3.99 4.25 -2.11
CA ASN A 64 -3.70 3.71 -3.43
C ASN A 64 -4.92 3.59 -4.35
N GLY A 65 -6.09 4.09 -3.93
CA GLY A 65 -7.35 3.89 -4.64
C GLY A 65 -7.91 2.47 -4.58
N THR A 66 -7.37 1.61 -3.70
CA THR A 66 -7.85 0.23 -3.51
C THR A 66 -9.10 0.22 -2.61
N PRO A 67 -10.21 -0.43 -3.01
CA PRO A 67 -11.39 -0.52 -2.16
C PRO A 67 -11.07 -1.18 -0.82
N CYS A 68 -11.45 -0.51 0.27
CA CYS A 68 -11.13 -0.87 1.63
C CYS A 68 -12.34 -0.68 2.56
N ASP A 69 -12.25 -1.27 3.74
CA ASP A 69 -13.24 -1.05 4.80
C ASP A 69 -13.02 0.26 5.58
N SER A 70 -13.90 0.57 6.52
CA SER A 70 -13.82 1.80 7.33
C SER A 70 -12.60 1.88 8.26
N PHE A 71 -11.78 0.83 8.30
CA PHE A 71 -10.54 0.73 9.05
C PHE A 71 -9.33 0.55 8.11
N TYR A 72 -9.52 0.78 6.81
CA TYR A 72 -8.50 0.64 5.76
C TYR A 72 -7.95 -0.77 5.62
N ASN A 73 -8.66 -1.81 6.08
CA ASN A 73 -8.32 -3.17 5.69
C ASN A 73 -8.76 -3.41 4.24
N ILE A 74 -7.93 -4.11 3.49
CA ILE A 74 -8.22 -4.53 2.13
C ILE A 74 -8.40 -6.05 2.07
N ILE A 75 -9.01 -6.49 0.97
CA ILE A 75 -9.20 -7.90 0.65
C ILE A 75 -8.74 -8.07 -0.79
N ARG A 76 -7.43 -8.17 -1.03
CA ARG A 76 -6.85 -8.27 -2.37
C ARG A 76 -5.75 -9.31 -2.43
N ASP A 77 -5.42 -9.76 -3.63
CA ASP A 77 -4.23 -10.59 -3.79
C ASP A 77 -3.00 -9.79 -3.37
N PRO A 78 -2.21 -10.25 -2.38
CA PRO A 78 -0.98 -9.57 -1.98
C PRO A 78 0.05 -9.48 -3.10
N LEU A 79 -0.06 -10.33 -4.13
CA LEU A 79 0.91 -10.44 -5.22
C LEU A 79 2.33 -10.68 -4.71
N PHE A 80 2.52 -11.74 -3.92
CA PHE A 80 3.86 -12.16 -3.51
C PHE A 80 4.68 -12.65 -4.70
N ALA A 81 5.94 -12.20 -4.77
CA ALA A 81 6.92 -12.67 -5.76
C ALA A 81 7.27 -14.15 -5.52
N ASP A 82 7.34 -14.56 -4.26
CA ASP A 82 7.53 -15.95 -3.86
C ASP A 82 6.93 -16.24 -2.47
N THR A 83 6.75 -17.52 -2.15
CA THR A 83 6.12 -17.98 -0.90
C THR A 83 7.12 -18.25 0.24
N ILE A 84 8.38 -17.85 0.08
CA ILE A 84 9.46 -18.10 1.03
C ILE A 84 9.82 -16.80 1.75
N THR A 85 10.05 -15.73 0.99
CA THR A 85 10.47 -14.41 1.46
C THR A 85 9.27 -13.50 1.72
N PHE A 86 8.13 -13.78 1.07
CA PHE A 86 6.94 -12.93 1.08
C PHE A 86 7.22 -11.50 0.59
N GLU A 87 8.21 -11.34 -0.31
CA GLU A 87 8.43 -10.10 -1.03
C GLU A 87 7.24 -9.80 -1.95
N LEU A 88 6.85 -8.53 -2.05
CA LEU A 88 5.75 -8.07 -2.89
C LEU A 88 6.23 -7.86 -4.33
N LEU A 89 5.37 -8.13 -5.31
CA LEU A 89 5.54 -7.65 -6.67
C LEU A 89 5.24 -6.15 -6.73
N CYS A 90 5.86 -5.44 -7.66
CA CYS A 90 5.79 -3.98 -7.77
C CYS A 90 4.38 -3.41 -7.99
N ASN A 91 3.43 -4.23 -8.42
CA ASN A 91 2.02 -3.85 -8.60
C ASN A 91 1.12 -4.33 -7.45
N SER A 92 1.70 -4.73 -6.33
CA SER A 92 0.96 -5.17 -5.15
C SER A 92 0.10 -4.04 -4.59
N PRO A 93 -1.17 -4.32 -4.21
CA PRO A 93 -2.02 -3.35 -3.53
C PRO A 93 -1.56 -3.07 -2.09
N CYS A 94 -0.61 -3.86 -1.57
CA CYS A 94 -0.07 -3.72 -0.22
C CYS A 94 1.04 -2.67 -0.10
N ILE A 95 1.63 -2.25 -1.22
CA ILE A 95 2.68 -1.22 -1.26
C ILE A 95 2.06 0.14 -0.92
N ASP A 96 2.60 0.88 0.06
CA ASP A 96 2.10 2.16 0.58
C ASP A 96 0.68 2.15 1.18
N ALA A 97 0.10 0.96 1.44
CA ALA A 97 -1.28 0.83 1.89
C ALA A 97 -1.47 0.68 3.43
N GLY A 98 -0.39 0.71 4.20
CA GLY A 98 -0.38 0.60 5.64
C GLY A 98 -0.75 1.90 6.38
N ASP A 99 -0.66 1.87 7.71
CA ASP A 99 -1.03 3.03 8.54
C ASP A 99 -0.11 4.25 8.33
N PRO A 100 -0.64 5.39 7.87
CA PRO A 100 0.14 6.59 7.56
C PRO A 100 0.72 7.28 8.80
N ASN A 101 0.31 6.89 10.01
CA ASN A 101 0.85 7.44 11.26
C ASN A 101 2.10 6.71 11.74
N ILE A 102 2.53 5.64 11.07
CA ILE A 102 3.82 5.02 11.35
C ILE A 102 4.89 5.74 10.55
N TYR A 103 5.95 6.13 11.23
CA TYR A 103 7.12 6.68 10.58
C TYR A 103 7.79 5.62 9.68
N VAL A 104 7.80 5.91 8.38
CA VAL A 104 8.60 5.21 7.39
C VAL A 104 10.01 5.80 7.44
N PRO A 105 11.06 5.03 7.75
CA PRO A 105 12.41 5.53 7.62
C PRO A 105 12.68 5.93 6.16
N PRO A 106 13.47 6.99 5.89
CA PRO A 106 13.57 7.61 4.57
C PRO A 106 14.18 6.69 3.48
N ASP A 107 14.62 5.50 3.86
CA ASP A 107 15.22 4.47 3.01
C ASP A 107 14.23 3.40 2.53
N SER A 108 12.94 3.46 2.92
CA SER A 108 11.88 2.61 2.34
C SER A 108 11.21 3.20 1.10
N GLY A 109 11.72 4.33 0.60
CA GLY A 109 11.51 4.75 -0.79
C GLY A 109 10.15 5.36 -1.15
N GLY A 110 9.13 5.20 -0.30
CA GLY A 110 7.74 5.46 -0.69
C GLY A 110 6.94 6.51 0.05
N CYS A 111 5.65 6.56 -0.31
CA CYS A 111 4.65 7.53 0.15
C CYS A 111 4.00 7.14 1.48
N GLY A 112 4.01 5.85 1.80
CA GLY A 112 3.44 5.26 2.98
C GLY A 112 4.25 4.05 3.43
N ILE A 113 3.76 3.38 4.45
CA ILE A 113 4.31 2.09 4.89
C ILE A 113 3.56 0.96 4.18
N ASP A 114 4.24 -0.12 3.85
CA ASP A 114 3.62 -1.29 3.27
C ASP A 114 2.83 -2.09 4.32
N MET A 115 1.85 -2.86 3.84
CA MET A 115 1.33 -3.98 4.61
C MET A 115 2.21 -5.20 4.36
N GLY A 116 2.57 -5.93 5.43
CA GLY A 116 3.34 -7.16 5.32
C GLY A 116 4.63 -7.17 6.13
N THR A 117 5.57 -8.01 5.72
CA THR A 117 6.82 -8.26 6.46
C THR A 117 7.98 -7.34 6.04
N HIS A 118 7.95 -6.84 4.81
CA HIS A 118 9.03 -6.08 4.20
C HIS A 118 8.45 -4.94 3.36
N GLU A 119 9.13 -3.79 3.40
CA GLU A 119 8.86 -2.67 2.50
C GLU A 119 9.38 -2.99 1.10
N TYR A 120 8.64 -2.61 0.08
CA TYR A 120 9.04 -2.72 -1.31
C TYR A 120 10.05 -1.61 -1.64
N PRO A 121 11.29 -1.94 -2.01
CA PRO A 121 12.32 -0.93 -2.25
C PRO A 121 12.09 -0.22 -3.59
N TYR A 122 11.93 1.10 -3.55
CA TYR A 122 11.96 1.95 -4.76
C TYR A 122 12.51 3.34 -4.46
N ILE A 123 12.70 4.16 -5.50
CA ILE A 123 13.11 5.56 -5.36
C ILE A 123 11.96 6.45 -5.81
N LEU A 124 11.51 7.31 -4.91
CA LEU A 124 10.49 8.30 -5.25
C LEU A 124 11.00 9.25 -6.35
N GLY A 125 10.26 9.33 -7.46
CA GLY A 125 10.62 10.08 -8.65
C GLY A 125 11.44 9.31 -9.69
N ASP A 126 11.87 8.07 -9.43
CA ASP A 126 12.42 7.16 -10.45
C ASP A 126 11.28 6.41 -11.17
N ALA A 127 10.48 7.17 -11.93
CA ALA A 127 9.32 6.62 -12.62
C ALA A 127 9.68 5.55 -13.66
N ASN A 128 10.89 5.62 -14.24
CA ASN A 128 11.34 4.68 -15.26
C ASN A 128 12.07 3.44 -14.70
N GLY A 129 12.39 3.42 -13.40
CA GLY A 129 12.95 2.29 -12.67
C GLY A 129 14.43 2.02 -12.96
N ASN A 130 15.20 3.04 -13.32
CA ASN A 130 16.62 2.90 -13.64
C ASN A 130 17.57 3.19 -12.46
N SER A 131 17.02 3.33 -11.25
CA SER A 131 17.72 3.67 -10.01
C SER A 131 18.34 5.07 -9.99
N SER A 132 17.83 5.99 -10.80
CA SER A 132 18.26 7.39 -10.87
C SER A 132 17.04 8.28 -11.05
N THR A 133 16.95 9.37 -10.28
CA THR A 133 15.91 10.38 -10.44
C THR A 133 16.44 11.51 -11.32
N ASP A 134 16.01 11.57 -12.58
CA ASP A 134 16.44 12.57 -13.55
C ASP A 134 15.34 12.97 -14.57
N ILE A 135 15.74 13.64 -15.66
CA ILE A 135 14.79 14.12 -16.68
C ILE A 135 14.10 12.98 -17.45
N ALA A 136 14.70 11.79 -17.51
CA ALA A 136 14.10 10.63 -18.14
C ALA A 136 12.82 10.20 -17.41
N ASP A 137 12.76 10.37 -16.09
CA ASP A 137 11.56 10.07 -15.28
C ASP A 137 10.41 11.03 -15.56
N VAL A 138 10.73 12.31 -15.71
CA VAL A 138 9.76 13.33 -16.15
C VAL A 138 9.17 12.93 -17.50
N VAL A 139 10.01 12.53 -18.46
CA VAL A 139 9.55 12.07 -19.77
C VAL A 139 8.70 10.81 -19.65
N PHE A 140 9.09 9.86 -18.80
CA PHE A 140 8.36 8.62 -18.57
C PHE A 140 6.96 8.89 -17.98
N ALA A 141 6.85 9.71 -16.94
CA ALA A 141 5.58 10.11 -16.34
C ALA A 141 4.67 10.85 -17.34
N VAL A 142 5.21 11.81 -18.12
CA VAL A 142 4.46 12.49 -19.18
C VAL A 142 3.95 11.50 -20.24
N ASN A 143 4.75 10.49 -20.59
CA ASN A 143 4.33 9.48 -21.55
C ASN A 143 3.15 8.65 -21.04
N TYR A 144 3.19 8.25 -19.77
CA TYR A 144 2.07 7.59 -19.10
C TYR A 144 0.79 8.44 -19.19
N LEU A 145 0.88 9.72 -18.82
CA LEU A 145 -0.27 10.62 -18.71
C LEU A 145 -0.92 11.00 -20.06
N PHE A 146 -0.12 11.24 -21.10
CA PHE A 146 -0.62 11.90 -22.32
C PHE A 146 -0.63 11.03 -23.57
N ILE A 147 0.12 9.94 -23.60
CA ILE A 147 0.22 9.08 -24.79
C ILE A 147 0.02 7.59 -24.48
N ASN A 148 -0.59 7.28 -23.33
CA ASN A 148 -0.85 5.90 -22.87
C ASN A 148 0.42 5.05 -22.79
N GLY A 149 1.51 5.64 -22.31
CA GLY A 149 2.70 4.89 -21.89
C GLY A 149 2.38 3.93 -20.72
N PRO A 150 3.28 2.99 -20.42
CA PRO A 150 3.12 2.13 -19.25
C PRO A 150 3.18 2.94 -17.95
N PRO A 151 2.47 2.52 -16.88
CA PRO A 151 2.66 3.09 -15.55
C PRO A 151 4.04 2.71 -14.99
N SER A 152 4.51 3.48 -14.01
CA SER A 152 5.69 3.11 -13.23
C SER A 152 5.42 1.86 -12.39
N CYS A 153 6.49 1.18 -11.98
CA CYS A 153 6.40 0.05 -11.06
C CYS A 153 7.44 0.19 -9.94
N PRO A 154 7.04 0.50 -8.69
CA PRO A 154 5.65 0.62 -8.24
C PRO A 154 4.93 1.85 -8.80
N TYR A 155 3.59 1.81 -8.76
CA TYR A 155 2.76 2.92 -9.25
C TYR A 155 3.14 4.24 -8.57
N HIS A 156 3.39 4.21 -7.27
CA HIS A 156 3.75 5.38 -6.47
C HIS A 156 5.17 5.90 -6.71
N ALA A 157 6.02 5.23 -7.50
CA ALA A 157 7.32 5.78 -7.89
C ALA A 157 7.19 7.10 -8.68
N ALA A 158 6.07 7.29 -9.38
CA ALA A 158 5.75 8.52 -10.10
C ALA A 158 4.88 9.51 -9.29
N ASP A 159 4.39 9.13 -8.11
CA ASP A 159 3.57 9.97 -7.21
C ASP A 159 4.49 10.83 -6.33
N THR A 160 5.18 11.77 -6.96
CA THR A 160 6.21 12.60 -6.31
C THR A 160 5.67 13.65 -5.35
N ASN A 161 4.35 13.85 -5.31
CA ASN A 161 3.69 14.68 -4.32
C ASN A 161 2.94 13.85 -3.23
N CYS A 162 2.95 12.52 -3.31
CA CYS A 162 2.29 11.59 -2.40
C CYS A 162 0.85 12.01 -2.08
N ASP A 163 0.10 12.40 -3.10
CA ASP A 163 -1.34 12.65 -2.96
C ASP A 163 -2.19 11.40 -3.30
N GLY A 164 -1.53 10.30 -3.68
CA GLY A 164 -2.14 9.01 -4.02
C GLY A 164 -2.53 8.91 -5.50
N LEU A 165 -2.25 9.94 -6.31
CA LEU A 165 -2.57 9.99 -7.73
C LEU A 165 -1.31 10.32 -8.53
N VAL A 166 -1.07 9.58 -9.61
CA VAL A 166 -0.06 9.97 -10.59
C VAL A 166 -0.71 10.88 -11.63
N ASP A 167 -0.45 12.18 -11.55
CA ASP A 167 -0.96 13.20 -12.46
C ASP A 167 0.08 14.29 -12.84
N ILE A 168 -0.39 15.42 -13.42
CA ILE A 168 0.50 16.50 -13.87
C ILE A 168 1.18 17.24 -12.70
N ALA A 169 0.59 17.22 -11.51
CA ALA A 169 1.15 17.84 -10.31
C ALA A 169 2.47 17.15 -9.92
N ASP A 170 2.58 15.84 -10.12
CA ASP A 170 3.83 15.10 -9.91
C ASP A 170 4.93 15.53 -10.84
N VAL A 171 4.61 15.64 -12.13
CA VAL A 171 5.56 16.11 -13.14
C VAL A 171 6.09 17.50 -12.75
N VAL A 172 5.22 18.38 -12.27
CA VAL A 172 5.60 19.71 -11.77
C VAL A 172 6.47 19.61 -10.51
N CYS A 173 6.10 18.75 -9.56
CA CYS A 173 6.86 18.50 -8.34
C CYS A 173 8.30 18.05 -8.66
N LEU A 174 8.43 17.04 -9.52
CA LEU A 174 9.71 16.47 -9.95
C LEU A 174 10.58 17.49 -10.71
N ILE A 175 9.99 18.30 -11.60
CA ILE A 175 10.72 19.38 -12.30
C ILE A 175 11.23 20.43 -11.31
N ASN A 176 10.41 20.83 -10.34
CA ASN A 176 10.80 21.80 -9.32
C ASN A 176 11.99 21.30 -8.51
N TYR A 177 11.95 20.04 -8.10
CA TYR A 177 13.05 19.37 -7.39
C TYR A 177 14.33 19.37 -8.24
N LEU A 178 14.27 18.88 -9.48
CA LEU A 178 15.43 18.67 -10.34
C LEU A 178 16.11 19.98 -10.79
N PHE A 179 15.34 21.03 -11.09
CA PHE A 179 15.85 22.20 -11.80
C PHE A 179 15.71 23.53 -11.06
N LEU A 180 14.81 23.61 -10.07
CA LEU A 180 14.43 24.88 -9.45
C LEU A 180 14.76 24.93 -7.95
N GLY A 181 15.44 23.91 -7.42
CA GLY A 181 15.81 23.82 -6.01
C GLY A 181 14.59 23.66 -5.10
N GLY A 182 13.52 23.06 -5.62
CA GLY A 182 12.35 22.68 -4.85
C GLY A 182 12.67 21.62 -3.77
N PRO A 183 11.71 21.34 -2.89
CA PRO A 183 11.88 20.29 -1.90
C PRO A 183 12.11 18.93 -2.56
N LEU A 184 12.65 17.99 -1.79
CA LEU A 184 12.63 16.58 -2.17
C LEU A 184 11.18 16.14 -2.44
N PRO A 185 10.95 15.17 -3.34
CA PRO A 185 9.65 14.52 -3.46
C PRO A 185 9.11 14.19 -2.06
N CYS A 186 7.91 14.71 -1.79
CA CYS A 186 7.16 14.52 -0.53
C CYS A 186 7.79 15.10 0.74
N GLY A 187 8.77 15.99 0.56
CA GLY A 187 9.27 16.88 1.60
C GLY A 187 8.50 18.21 1.63
N PHE A 188 7.22 18.18 1.99
CA PHE A 188 6.42 19.41 2.16
C PHE A 188 6.77 20.18 3.45
#